data_AF-A0A7Z9II84-F1
#
_entry.id   AF-A0A7Z9II84-F1
#
_cell.length_a   1.000
_cell.length_b   1.000
_cell.length_c   1.000
_cell.angle_alpha   90.00
_cell.angle_beta   90.00
_cell.angle_gamma   90.00
#
_symmetry.space_group_name_H-M   'P 1'
#
loop_
_entity.id
_entity.type
_entity.pdbx_description
1 polymer ?
#
loop_
_entity_poly.entity_id
_entity_poly.type
_entity_poly.pdbx_seq_one_letter_code
_entity_poly.pdbx_strand_id
1 'polypeptide(L)'
;MIATSLTATTLMAASSADIDNNGDVNAMDLLSITSFLGQACDSDCAADLNNDGVVNTADIMELMQQWGPVADYVAPVTDTRSK
;
A
#
# COMPACT_ATOMS: atom_id res chain seq x y z
N MET A 1 2.29 2.35 -38.81
CA MET A 1 2.35 3.48 -37.85
C MET A 1 2.66 2.84 -36.51
N ILE A 2 3.85 3.08 -35.99
CA ILE A 2 4.33 2.51 -34.72
C ILE A 2 3.67 3.25 -33.57
N ALA A 3 2.70 2.61 -32.91
CA ALA A 3 2.21 3.09 -31.62
C ALA A 3 3.27 2.72 -30.57
N THR A 4 4.25 3.59 -30.39
CA THR A 4 5.07 3.61 -29.18
C THR A 4 4.15 4.01 -28.03
N SER A 5 3.53 3.02 -27.38
CA SER A 5 2.87 3.24 -26.09
C SER A 5 3.95 3.60 -25.10
N LEU A 6 3.92 4.87 -24.68
CA LEU A 6 4.69 5.43 -23.58
C LEU A 6 4.51 4.49 -22.38
N THR A 7 5.59 3.86 -21.91
CA THR A 7 5.59 3.29 -20.56
C THR A 7 5.42 4.47 -19.62
N ALA A 8 4.17 4.78 -19.26
CA ALA A 8 3.86 5.74 -18.23
C ALA A 8 4.58 5.25 -16.98
N THR A 9 5.69 5.91 -16.64
CA THR A 9 6.34 5.76 -15.35
C THR A 9 5.40 6.43 -14.35
N THR A 10 4.34 5.70 -13.98
CA THR A 10 3.39 6.12 -12.98
C THR A 10 4.15 6.20 -11.67
N LEU A 11 4.36 7.41 -11.16
CA LEU A 11 4.79 7.62 -9.79
C LEU A 11 3.67 7.04 -8.93
N MET A 12 3.84 5.82 -8.44
CA MET A 12 2.96 5.27 -7.41
C MET A 12 3.28 6.07 -6.16
N ALA A 13 2.45 7.06 -5.84
CA ALA A 13 2.42 7.61 -4.50
C ALA A 13 1.99 6.46 -3.59
N ALA A 14 2.98 5.73 -3.08
CA ALA A 14 2.74 4.61 -2.18
C ALA A 14 2.73 5.19 -0.77
N SER A 15 1.54 5.33 -0.19
CA SER A 15 1.43 5.38 1.27
C SER A 15 1.97 4.05 1.80
N SER A 16 2.86 4.09 2.80
CA SER A 16 3.31 2.84 3.44
C SER A 16 2.15 2.10 4.11
N ALA A 17 1.07 2.81 4.45
CA ALA A 17 -0.10 2.27 5.12
C ALA A 17 -1.16 1.69 4.17
N ASP A 18 -1.06 1.88 2.84
CA ASP A 18 -1.93 1.23 1.84
C ASP A 18 -1.36 -0.14 1.50
N ILE A 19 -1.62 -1.11 2.39
CA ILE A 19 -0.97 -2.43 2.40
C ILE A 19 -1.50 -3.30 1.25
N ASP A 20 -2.79 -3.20 0.94
CA ASP A 20 -3.39 -3.95 -0.16
C ASP A 20 -3.29 -3.23 -1.52
N ASN A 21 -2.69 -2.03 -1.55
CA ASN A 21 -2.44 -1.19 -2.72
C ASN A 21 -3.71 -0.87 -3.51
N ASN A 22 -4.82 -0.63 -2.80
CA ASN A 22 -6.11 -0.33 -3.42
C ASN A 22 -6.35 1.18 -3.63
N GLY A 23 -5.50 2.03 -3.06
CA GLY A 23 -5.59 3.49 -3.14
C GLY A 23 -6.28 4.18 -1.96
N ASP A 24 -6.74 3.43 -0.95
CA ASP A 24 -7.42 3.93 0.24
C ASP A 24 -6.88 3.25 1.51
N VAL A 25 -6.24 4.01 2.41
CA VAL A 25 -5.86 3.53 3.75
C VAL A 25 -7.10 3.45 4.64
N ASN A 26 -7.57 2.24 4.92
CA ASN A 26 -8.83 2.02 5.62
C ASN A 26 -8.81 0.79 6.56
N ALA A 27 -10.01 0.30 6.91
CA ALA A 27 -10.15 -0.85 7.81
C ALA A 27 -9.54 -2.15 7.26
N MET A 28 -9.40 -2.29 5.94
CA MET A 28 -8.73 -3.43 5.30
C MET A 28 -7.23 -3.44 5.59
N ASP A 29 -6.59 -2.28 5.57
CA ASP A 29 -5.18 -2.14 5.93
C ASP A 29 -4.98 -2.37 7.43
N LEU A 30 -5.90 -1.86 8.26
CA LEU A 30 -5.89 -2.15 9.70
C LEU A 30 -6.04 -3.65 9.98
N LEU A 31 -6.89 -4.36 9.23
CA LEU A 31 -7.01 -5.81 9.34
C LEU A 31 -5.69 -6.51 8.98
N SER A 32 -4.97 -5.99 7.99
CA SER A 32 -3.66 -6.50 7.62
C SER A 32 -2.66 -6.34 8.77
N ILE A 33 -2.55 -5.16 9.38
CA ILE A 33 -1.66 -4.95 10.54
C ILE A 33 -2.06 -5.84 11.73
N THR A 34 -3.35 -5.86 12.08
CA THR A 34 -3.83 -6.61 13.25
C THR A 34 -3.65 -8.11 13.12
N SER A 35 -3.58 -8.64 11.89
CA SER A 35 -3.29 -10.06 11.61
C SER A 35 -1.86 -10.47 11.95
N PHE A 36 -0.93 -9.52 12.09
CA PHE A 36 0.49 -9.77 12.36
C PHE A 36 0.97 -9.23 13.72
N LEU A 37 0.07 -8.77 14.60
CA LEU A 37 0.46 -8.20 15.89
C LEU A 37 1.31 -9.16 16.75
N GLY A 38 2.42 -8.62 17.26
CA GLY A 38 3.39 -9.35 18.07
C GLY A 38 4.37 -10.20 17.27
N GLN A 39 4.28 -10.20 15.93
CA GLN A 39 5.22 -10.87 15.06
C GLN A 39 6.51 -10.04 14.93
N ALA A 40 7.66 -10.69 15.14
CA ALA A 40 8.95 -10.13 14.75
C ALA A 40 9.11 -10.18 13.23
N CYS A 41 9.61 -9.11 12.64
CA CYS A 41 9.77 -8.97 11.20
C CYS A 41 11.26 -8.79 10.83
N ASP A 42 11.87 -9.88 10.36
CA ASP A 42 13.30 -9.92 10.04
C ASP A 42 13.64 -9.33 8.65
N SER A 43 12.65 -9.26 7.74
CA SER A 43 12.66 -8.53 6.46
C SER A 43 11.32 -8.70 5.71
N ASP A 44 10.90 -7.69 4.94
CA ASP A 44 9.70 -7.69 4.06
C ASP A 44 8.36 -7.94 4.77
N CYS A 45 8.03 -7.05 5.69
CA CYS A 45 6.81 -7.09 6.46
C CYS A 45 6.00 -5.83 6.18
N ALA A 46 5.02 -5.92 5.29
CA ALA A 46 4.20 -4.76 4.92
C ALA A 46 3.41 -4.18 6.12
N ALA A 47 3.26 -4.93 7.21
CA ALA A 47 2.59 -4.49 8.43
C ALA A 47 3.51 -3.77 9.43
N ASP A 48 4.84 -3.83 9.27
CA ASP A 48 5.82 -3.08 10.06
C ASP A 48 6.08 -1.74 9.35
N LEU A 49 5.25 -0.76 9.68
CA LEU A 49 5.19 0.52 8.98
C LEU A 49 6.33 1.45 9.40
N ASN A 50 6.77 1.35 10.66
CA ASN A 50 7.87 2.17 11.17
C ASN A 50 9.25 1.52 10.97
N ASN A 51 9.30 0.26 10.49
CA ASN A 51 10.49 -0.55 10.26
C ASN A 51 11.33 -0.76 11.55
N ASP A 52 10.67 -0.95 12.69
CA ASP A 52 11.33 -1.22 13.98
C ASP A 52 11.59 -2.72 14.24
N GLY A 53 11.14 -3.58 13.33
CA GLY A 53 11.34 -5.02 13.37
C GLY A 53 10.26 -5.78 14.16
N VAL A 54 9.19 -5.11 14.61
CA VAL A 54 8.09 -5.77 15.31
C VAL A 54 6.74 -5.10 15.02
N VAL A 55 5.79 -5.87 14.50
CA VAL A 55 4.43 -5.37 14.28
C VAL A 55 3.70 -5.19 15.60
N ASN A 56 3.42 -3.94 15.97
CA ASN A 56 2.78 -3.60 17.22
C ASN A 56 1.86 -2.37 17.09
N THR A 57 1.40 -1.84 18.23
CA THR A 57 0.52 -0.66 18.25
C THR A 57 1.14 0.60 17.63
N ALA A 58 2.48 0.70 17.56
CA ALA A 58 3.17 1.78 16.89
C ALA A 58 2.85 1.81 15.39
N ASP A 59 2.77 0.65 14.72
CA ASP A 59 2.39 0.54 13.31
C ASP A 59 0.92 0.93 13.09
N ILE A 60 0.04 0.61 14.05
CA ILE A 60 -1.34 1.08 14.01
C ILE A 60 -1.38 2.61 14.09
N MET A 61 -0.53 3.24 14.90
CA MET A 61 -0.44 4.70 14.96
C MET A 61 0.08 5.32 13.66
N GLU A 62 1.03 4.67 12.98
CA GLU A 62 1.49 5.07 11.64
C GLU A 62 0.36 4.98 10.61
N LEU A 63 -0.43 3.90 10.64
CA LEU A 63 -1.59 3.74 9.76
C LEU A 63 -2.63 4.85 9.98
N MET A 64 -2.93 5.18 11.24
CA MET A 64 -3.92 6.21 11.57
C MET A 64 -3.51 7.62 11.12
N GLN A 65 -2.21 7.91 11.02
CA GLN A 65 -1.71 9.17 10.48
C GLN A 65 -1.95 9.33 8.98
N GLN A 66 -2.14 8.21 8.28
CA GLN A 66 -2.30 8.16 6.82
C GLN A 66 -3.73 7.78 6.39
N TRP A 67 -4.69 7.76 7.33
CA TRP A 67 -6.05 7.30 7.08
C TRP A 67 -6.76 8.09 5.96
N GLY A 68 -7.38 7.37 5.03
CA GLY A 68 -8.13 7.91 3.91
C GLY A 68 -7.47 7.67 2.55
N PRO A 69 -7.91 8.40 1.51
CA PRO A 69 -7.43 8.21 0.16
C PRO A 69 -5.94 8.54 0.02
N VAL A 70 -5.23 7.72 -0.74
CA VAL A 70 -3.83 7.96 -1.10
C VAL A 70 -3.78 9.03 -2.18
N ALA A 71 -3.12 10.16 -1.87
CA ALA A 71 -2.95 11.24 -2.82
C ALA A 71 -2.20 10.76 -4.07
N ASP A 72 -2.61 11.22 -5.25
CA ASP A 72 -2.01 10.85 -6.53
C ASP A 72 -2.03 9.34 -6.87
N TYR A 73 -2.89 8.55 -6.20
CA TYR A 73 -3.12 7.16 -6.58
C TYR A 73 -3.69 7.07 -8.00
N VAL A 74 -3.04 6.24 -8.81
CA VAL A 74 -3.49 5.90 -10.16
C VAL A 74 -3.66 4.40 -10.22
N ALA A 75 -4.91 3.95 -10.28
CA ALA A 75 -5.22 2.54 -10.37
C ALA A 75 -4.49 1.89 -11.56
N PRO A 76 -3.95 0.66 -11.41
CA PRO A 76 -3.35 -0.07 -12.51
C PRO A 76 -4.36 -0.18 -13.66
N VAL A 77 -3.97 0.27 -14.86
CA VAL A 77 -4.80 0.11 -16.04
C VAL A 77 -4.89 -1.37 -16.35
N THR A 78 -5.98 -2.01 -15.92
CA THR A 78 -6.37 -3.33 -16.42
C THR A 78 -6.91 -3.11 -17.82
N ASP A 79 -6.06 -3.26 -18.84
CA ASP A 79 -6.49 -3.17 -20.23
C ASP A 79 -7.48 -4.31 -20.52
N THR A 80 -8.77 -4.00 -20.38
CA THR A 80 -9.88 -4.88 -20.74
C THR A 80 -10.30 -4.67 -22.20
N ARG A 81 -9.41 -4.22 -23.09
CA ARG A 81 -9.72 -4.11 -24.53
C ARG A 81 -9.76 -5.48 -25.20
N SER A 82 -10.74 -6.28 -24.82
CA SER A 82 -11.36 -7.28 -25.66
C SER A 82 -12.58 -6.66 -26.34
N LYS A 83 -12.35 -6.23 -27.59
CA LYS A 83 -13.24 -6.14 -28.76
C LYS A 83 -13.15 -4.81 -29.49
#